data_AF-A0A8J8AG90-F1
#
_entry.id   AF-A0A8J8AG90-F1
#
_cell.length_a   1.000
_cell.length_b   1.000
_cell.length_c   1.000
_cell.angle_alpha   90.00
_cell.angle_beta   90.00
_cell.angle_gamma   90.00
#
_symmetry.space_group_name_H-M   'P 1'
#
loop_
_entity.id
_entity.type
_entity.pdbx_description
1 polymer ?
#
loop_
_entity_poly.entity_id
_entity_poly.type
_entity_poly.pdbx_seq_one_letter_code
_entity_poly.pdbx_strand_id
1 'polypeptide(L)'
;MDIKLVVFDLDGTLVGAPKPFAQLKEELKTRLLAEGIPERLLGDLTPMYESLQRIARETGREFGKLYAHLVRLETERMEESFLFDGVIDALDFLRSRGVRLAVMTRSSREAALRALEMHGISDYFDVVSTRDDVTADELKPNPGQLERIVSTLGVPPEKTLVVGDHGYDVLPARELGALSVIVTSHESGRMSFSVDAEPDFEVPTMREFTTLAENLLSTYIVVPAYNEELMVGKVLDDLLRYFRRDEIVVVNDGSMDRTGEIARSRGVRVLTHLINRGLGGALGTGIAYSLRKGARLVVTFDADGQHLVSDALRVMRPVAEGRADFAVGSRLKGDTREMPFVKRFGNFILDAITAVFAGKYVSDSQSGLRCFSRDCAAKIRITCDRYAVSSEIIIEASKAGCRIVEVPIKAVYTEYSMKKGTNILEGVKIALNLLFDKLR
;
A
#
# COMPACT_ATOMS: atom_id res chain seq x y z
N MET A 1 -8.74 -4.88 -2.62
CA MET A 1 -8.02 -4.05 -3.62
C MET A 1 -8.02 -4.79 -4.93
N ASP A 2 -8.09 -4.08 -6.05
CA ASP A 2 -8.12 -4.65 -7.40
C ASP A 2 -6.71 -4.84 -7.98
N ILE A 3 -5.81 -5.43 -7.20
CA ILE A 3 -4.44 -5.74 -7.67
C ILE A 3 -4.54 -6.83 -8.74
N LYS A 4 -4.00 -6.55 -9.92
CA LYS A 4 -4.00 -7.43 -11.10
C LYS A 4 -2.62 -7.89 -11.53
N LEU A 5 -1.59 -7.16 -11.11
CA LEU A 5 -0.20 -7.44 -11.43
C LEU A 5 0.66 -7.26 -10.18
N VAL A 6 1.54 -8.22 -9.92
CA VAL A 6 2.64 -8.06 -8.97
C VAL A 6 3.95 -8.18 -9.74
N VAL A 7 4.81 -7.18 -9.60
CA VAL A 7 6.14 -7.13 -10.20
C VAL A 7 7.17 -7.30 -9.08
N PHE A 8 7.95 -8.36 -9.15
CA PHE A 8 8.98 -8.65 -8.15
C PHE A 8 10.37 -8.21 -8.63
N ASP A 9 11.17 -7.67 -7.73
CA ASP A 9 12.61 -7.79 -7.88
C ASP A 9 13.03 -9.26 -7.75
N LEU A 10 14.15 -9.61 -8.34
CA LEU A 10 14.70 -10.96 -8.28
C LEU A 10 15.64 -11.11 -7.09
N ASP A 11 16.82 -10.51 -7.19
CA ASP A 11 17.87 -10.55 -6.17
C ASP A 11 17.39 -9.82 -4.91
N GLY A 12 17.60 -10.43 -3.74
CA GLY A 12 17.22 -9.83 -2.46
C GLY A 12 15.73 -9.90 -2.13
N THR A 13 14.87 -10.26 -3.09
CA THR A 13 13.43 -10.42 -2.88
C THR A 13 12.97 -11.86 -3.04
N LEU A 14 13.20 -12.45 -4.22
CA LEU A 14 12.85 -13.85 -4.51
C LEU A 14 14.02 -14.80 -4.24
N VAL A 15 15.23 -14.38 -4.63
CA VAL A 15 16.45 -15.19 -4.51
C VAL A 15 17.53 -14.46 -3.71
N GLY A 16 18.18 -15.19 -2.82
CA GLY A 16 19.41 -14.77 -2.14
C GLY A 16 20.61 -15.51 -2.72
N ALA A 17 21.80 -14.93 -2.61
CA ALA A 17 23.03 -15.65 -2.94
C ALA A 17 24.05 -15.50 -1.79
N PRO A 18 24.79 -16.58 -1.45
CA PRO A 18 25.72 -16.58 -0.32
C PRO A 18 26.88 -15.62 -0.55
N LYS A 19 27.30 -15.44 -1.81
CA LYS A 19 28.39 -14.56 -2.19
C LYS A 19 27.97 -13.08 -2.15
N PRO A 20 28.57 -12.24 -1.29
CA PRO A 20 28.24 -10.82 -1.20
C PRO A 20 28.66 -10.05 -2.46
N PHE A 21 27.94 -8.96 -2.77
CA PHE A 21 28.29 -8.08 -3.90
C PHE A 21 29.69 -7.48 -3.79
N ALA A 22 30.20 -7.22 -2.58
CA ALA A 22 31.57 -6.73 -2.39
C ALA A 22 32.62 -7.70 -2.97
N GLN A 23 32.45 -9.01 -2.75
CA GLN A 23 33.34 -10.03 -3.30
C GLN A 23 33.23 -10.11 -4.82
N LEU A 24 32.00 -10.01 -5.35
CA LEU A 24 31.76 -9.97 -6.79
C LEU A 24 32.50 -8.80 -7.47
N LYS A 25 32.50 -7.63 -6.82
CA LYS A 25 33.24 -6.44 -7.29
C LYS A 25 34.74 -6.65 -7.31
N GLU A 26 35.32 -7.23 -6.25
CA GLU A 26 36.76 -7.48 -6.19
C GLU A 26 37.22 -8.52 -7.24
N GLU A 27 36.42 -9.55 -7.49
CA GLU A 27 36.70 -10.50 -8.57
C GLU A 27 36.60 -9.86 -9.95
N LEU A 28 35.60 -8.99 -10.17
CA LEU A 28 35.49 -8.24 -11.42
C LEU A 28 36.71 -7.32 -11.61
N LYS A 29 37.14 -6.58 -10.57
CA LYS A 29 38.38 -5.77 -10.62
C LYS A 29 39.58 -6.62 -11.01
N THR A 30 39.74 -7.79 -10.39
CA THR A 30 40.85 -8.71 -10.67
C THR A 30 40.86 -9.15 -12.13
N ARG A 31 39.70 -9.52 -12.69
CA ARG A 31 39.56 -9.88 -14.11
C ARG A 31 39.89 -8.71 -15.03
N LEU A 32 39.40 -7.51 -14.72
CA LEU A 32 39.67 -6.30 -15.53
C LEU A 32 41.15 -5.88 -15.50
N LEU A 33 41.82 -5.97 -14.35
CA LEU A 33 43.27 -5.73 -14.24
C LEU A 33 44.07 -6.71 -15.10
N ALA A 34 43.67 -7.99 -15.11
CA ALA A 34 44.31 -9.02 -15.93
C ALA A 34 44.15 -8.76 -17.44
N GLU A 35 43.07 -8.09 -17.86
CA GLU A 35 42.89 -7.62 -19.25
C GLU A 35 43.64 -6.31 -19.58
N GLY A 36 44.42 -5.79 -18.62
CA GLY A 36 45.20 -4.58 -18.78
C GLY A 36 44.37 -3.29 -18.67
N ILE A 37 43.22 -3.33 -17.98
CA ILE A 37 42.51 -2.10 -17.61
C ILE A 37 43.31 -1.39 -16.50
N PRO A 38 43.66 -0.10 -16.65
CA PRO A 38 44.40 0.62 -15.62
C PRO A 38 43.62 0.73 -14.30
N GLU A 39 44.30 0.45 -13.18
CA GLU A 39 43.70 0.48 -11.83
C GLU A 39 42.99 1.80 -11.52
N ARG A 40 43.57 2.94 -11.96
CA ARG A 40 42.99 4.28 -11.80
C ARG A 40 41.58 4.46 -12.38
N LEU A 41 41.14 3.59 -13.29
CA LEU A 41 39.82 3.66 -13.93
C LEU A 41 38.76 2.81 -13.24
N LEU A 42 39.18 1.85 -12.39
CA LEU A 42 38.28 0.89 -11.77
C LEU A 42 37.45 1.52 -10.65
N GLY A 43 38.05 2.39 -9.84
CA GLY A 43 37.37 2.96 -8.67
C GLY A 43 36.81 1.86 -7.76
N ASP A 44 35.56 2.01 -7.32
CA ASP A 44 34.87 1.04 -6.47
C ASP A 44 33.89 0.12 -7.24
N LEU A 45 33.76 0.31 -8.56
CA LEU A 45 32.81 -0.35 -9.45
C LEU A 45 31.34 -0.29 -8.97
N THR A 46 30.92 0.86 -8.44
CA THR A 46 29.59 1.04 -7.86
C THR A 46 28.82 2.10 -8.67
N PRO A 47 27.84 1.74 -9.53
CA PRO A 47 27.41 0.38 -9.88
C PRO A 47 28.28 -0.24 -11.00
N MET A 48 28.36 -1.57 -11.03
CA MET A 48 29.33 -2.29 -11.87
C MET A 48 29.08 -2.08 -13.37
N TYR A 49 27.83 -2.19 -13.82
CA TYR A 49 27.47 -2.09 -15.23
C TYR A 49 27.84 -0.71 -15.82
N GLU A 50 27.41 0.35 -15.15
CA GLU A 50 27.68 1.74 -15.55
C GLU A 50 29.18 2.05 -15.48
N SER A 51 29.89 1.47 -14.49
CA SER A 51 31.34 1.56 -14.40
C SER A 51 32.03 0.91 -15.61
N LEU A 52 31.56 -0.26 -16.05
CA LEU A 52 32.08 -0.92 -17.25
C LEU A 52 31.82 -0.11 -18.52
N GLN A 53 30.64 0.53 -18.64
CA GLN A 53 30.35 1.43 -19.76
C GLN A 53 31.32 2.62 -19.78
N ARG A 54 31.58 3.23 -18.62
CA ARG A 54 32.57 4.30 -18.49
C ARG A 54 33.96 3.83 -18.89
N ILE A 55 34.42 2.70 -18.36
CA ILE A 55 35.74 2.13 -18.66
C ILE A 55 35.88 1.86 -20.16
N ALA A 56 34.87 1.26 -20.79
CA ALA A 56 34.87 1.01 -22.24
C ALA A 56 35.07 2.30 -23.04
N ARG A 57 34.33 3.37 -22.70
CA ARG A 57 34.46 4.69 -23.35
C ARG A 57 35.85 5.30 -23.16
N GLU A 58 36.41 5.24 -21.95
CA GLU A 58 37.70 5.88 -21.64
C GLU A 58 38.91 5.11 -22.19
N THR A 59 38.78 3.79 -22.36
CA THR A 59 39.87 2.93 -22.85
C THR A 59 39.76 2.60 -24.34
N GLY A 60 38.64 2.90 -24.98
CA GLY A 60 38.33 2.48 -26.34
C GLY A 60 38.13 0.96 -26.49
N ARG A 61 37.97 0.24 -25.36
CA ARG A 61 37.72 -1.21 -25.35
C ARG A 61 36.26 -1.49 -25.73
N GLU A 62 36.03 -2.66 -26.30
CA GLU A 62 34.70 -3.15 -26.63
C GLU A 62 33.91 -3.45 -25.34
N PHE A 63 32.80 -2.73 -25.12
CA PHE A 63 31.97 -2.89 -23.92
C PHE A 63 31.50 -4.33 -23.71
N GLY A 64 31.10 -5.02 -24.79
CA GLY A 64 30.62 -6.41 -24.73
C GLY A 64 31.63 -7.38 -24.10
N LYS A 65 32.94 -7.18 -24.34
CA LYS A 65 33.99 -8.02 -23.74
C LYS A 65 34.13 -7.79 -22.24
N LEU A 66 34.14 -6.53 -21.82
CA LEU A 66 34.18 -6.18 -20.40
C LEU A 66 32.92 -6.66 -19.68
N TYR A 67 31.77 -6.51 -20.34
CA TYR A 67 30.48 -6.92 -19.81
C TYR A 67 30.36 -8.43 -19.64
N ALA A 68 30.91 -9.23 -20.56
CA ALA A 68 30.91 -10.69 -20.46
C ALA A 68 31.56 -11.20 -19.15
N HIS A 69 32.56 -10.49 -18.60
CA HIS A 69 33.14 -10.83 -17.30
C HIS A 69 32.13 -10.68 -16.16
N LEU A 70 31.34 -9.60 -16.18
CA LEU A 70 30.29 -9.37 -15.20
C LEU A 70 29.17 -10.39 -15.35
N VAL A 71 28.70 -10.67 -16.56
CA VAL A 71 27.65 -11.67 -16.81
C VAL A 71 28.06 -13.05 -16.30
N ARG A 72 29.29 -13.48 -16.58
CA ARG A 72 29.81 -14.76 -16.08
C ARG A 72 29.83 -14.80 -14.55
N LEU A 73 30.32 -13.74 -13.90
CA LEU A 73 30.36 -13.64 -12.44
C LEU A 73 28.96 -13.63 -11.81
N GLU A 74 28.01 -12.88 -12.39
CA GLU A 74 26.61 -12.85 -11.95
C GLU A 74 25.97 -14.23 -12.10
N THR A 75 26.22 -14.93 -13.22
CA THR A 75 25.68 -16.27 -13.48
C THR A 75 26.26 -17.30 -12.51
N GLU A 76 27.59 -17.34 -12.33
CA GLU A 76 28.27 -18.19 -11.34
C GLU A 76 27.70 -17.94 -9.92
N ARG A 77 27.45 -16.67 -9.55
CA ARG A 77 26.81 -16.32 -8.28
C ARG A 77 25.37 -16.86 -8.16
N MET A 78 24.61 -16.87 -9.26
CA MET A 78 23.25 -17.41 -9.27
C MET A 78 23.20 -18.93 -9.15
N GLU A 79 24.24 -19.67 -9.56
CA GLU A 79 24.28 -21.13 -9.41
C GLU A 79 24.38 -21.59 -7.95
N GLU A 80 24.86 -20.73 -7.06
CA GLU A 80 24.91 -20.96 -5.62
C GLU A 80 23.72 -20.30 -4.87
N SER A 81 22.76 -19.72 -5.60
CA SER A 81 21.63 -19.01 -5.01
C SER A 81 20.63 -19.95 -4.32
N PHE A 82 19.82 -19.37 -3.44
CA PHE A 82 18.73 -20.05 -2.74
C PHE A 82 17.45 -19.21 -2.83
N LEU A 83 16.29 -19.86 -2.79
CA LEU A 83 15.01 -19.17 -2.61
C LEU A 83 14.83 -18.73 -1.17
N PHE A 84 14.29 -17.53 -0.98
CA PHE A 84 13.86 -17.09 0.34
C PHE A 84 12.61 -17.87 0.81
N ASP A 85 12.50 -18.09 2.12
CA ASP A 85 11.34 -18.76 2.72
C ASP A 85 10.04 -18.01 2.40
N GLY A 86 8.98 -18.75 2.06
CA GLY A 86 7.67 -18.21 1.72
C GLY A 86 7.51 -17.69 0.28
N VAL A 87 8.56 -17.73 -0.56
CA VAL A 87 8.45 -17.30 -1.98
C VAL A 87 7.44 -18.14 -2.75
N ILE A 88 7.55 -19.48 -2.69
CA ILE A 88 6.65 -20.38 -3.41
C ILE A 88 5.20 -20.17 -2.96
N ASP A 89 4.97 -20.12 -1.63
CA ASP A 89 3.64 -19.87 -1.06
C ASP A 89 3.03 -18.55 -1.57
N ALA A 90 3.85 -17.48 -1.66
CA ALA A 90 3.41 -16.19 -2.17
C ALA A 90 3.03 -16.25 -3.65
N LEU A 91 3.86 -16.88 -4.49
CA LEU A 91 3.62 -17.00 -5.93
C LEU A 91 2.38 -17.86 -6.22
N ASP A 92 2.24 -19.00 -5.53
CA ASP A 92 1.06 -19.88 -5.60
C ASP A 92 -0.20 -19.15 -5.18
N PHE A 93 -0.14 -18.43 -4.04
CA PHE A 93 -1.27 -17.63 -3.57
C PHE A 93 -1.69 -16.61 -4.63
N LEU A 94 -0.77 -15.82 -5.16
CA LEU A 94 -1.10 -14.80 -6.16
C LEU A 94 -1.67 -15.39 -7.46
N ARG A 95 -1.08 -16.48 -7.98
CA ARG A 95 -1.60 -17.19 -9.15
C ARG A 95 -3.00 -17.75 -8.89
N SER A 96 -3.26 -18.32 -7.71
CA SER A 96 -4.59 -18.83 -7.32
C SER A 96 -5.67 -17.73 -7.29
N ARG A 97 -5.26 -16.46 -7.13
CA ARG A 97 -6.13 -15.28 -7.17
C ARG A 97 -6.25 -14.66 -8.57
N GLY A 98 -5.63 -15.27 -9.58
CA GLY A 98 -5.63 -14.76 -10.97
C GLY A 98 -4.79 -13.49 -11.14
N VAL A 99 -3.83 -13.26 -10.26
CA VAL A 99 -2.89 -12.14 -10.35
C VAL A 99 -1.78 -12.51 -11.33
N ARG A 100 -1.48 -11.61 -12.26
CA ARG A 100 -0.35 -11.74 -13.19
C ARG A 100 0.94 -11.41 -12.48
N LEU A 101 2.02 -12.07 -12.85
CA LEU A 101 3.30 -11.93 -12.17
C LEU A 101 4.37 -11.56 -13.18
N ALA A 102 5.26 -10.66 -12.79
CA ALA A 102 6.42 -10.29 -13.59
C ALA A 102 7.66 -10.13 -12.72
N VAL A 103 8.83 -10.20 -13.35
CA VAL A 103 10.12 -9.88 -12.74
C VAL A 103 10.66 -8.59 -13.35
N MET A 104 11.19 -7.71 -12.51
CA MET A 104 11.92 -6.50 -12.87
C MET A 104 13.24 -6.43 -12.10
N THR A 105 14.34 -6.78 -12.77
CA THR A 105 15.67 -6.87 -12.14
C THR A 105 16.73 -6.03 -12.86
N ARG A 106 17.78 -5.68 -12.12
CA ARG A 106 19.03 -5.10 -12.65
C ARG A 106 20.09 -6.15 -13.01
N SER A 107 19.80 -7.44 -12.82
CA SER A 107 20.68 -8.54 -13.22
C SER A 107 20.69 -8.73 -14.74
N SER A 108 21.77 -9.30 -15.27
CA SER A 108 21.82 -9.72 -16.67
C SER A 108 20.73 -10.76 -16.98
N ARG A 109 20.32 -10.83 -18.24
CA ARG A 109 19.31 -11.79 -18.70
C ARG A 109 19.72 -13.22 -18.44
N GLU A 110 20.98 -13.55 -18.70
CA GLU A 110 21.53 -14.89 -18.46
C GLU A 110 21.44 -15.28 -16.98
N ALA A 111 21.93 -14.43 -16.08
CA ALA A 111 21.87 -14.69 -14.64
C ALA A 111 20.43 -14.77 -14.12
N ALA A 112 19.55 -13.86 -14.56
CA ALA A 112 18.16 -13.83 -14.13
C ALA A 112 17.38 -15.09 -14.54
N LEU A 113 17.47 -15.49 -15.82
CA LEU A 113 16.81 -16.70 -16.30
C LEU A 113 17.38 -17.96 -15.64
N ARG A 114 18.71 -18.02 -15.45
CA ARG A 114 19.36 -19.14 -14.77
C ARG A 114 18.85 -19.31 -13.34
N ALA A 115 18.69 -18.21 -12.59
CA ALA A 115 18.16 -18.25 -11.24
C ALA A 115 16.72 -18.76 -11.20
N LEU A 116 15.85 -18.25 -12.09
CA LEU A 116 14.46 -18.66 -12.17
C LEU A 116 14.31 -20.15 -12.53
N GLU A 117 15.10 -20.64 -13.50
CA GLU A 117 15.10 -22.03 -13.95
C GLU A 117 15.60 -22.98 -12.87
N MET A 118 16.72 -22.65 -12.24
CA MET A 118 17.33 -23.48 -11.20
C MET A 118 16.39 -23.70 -10.01
N HIS A 119 15.61 -22.68 -9.68
CA HIS A 119 14.64 -22.72 -8.59
C HIS A 119 13.25 -23.17 -9.02
N GLY A 120 13.05 -23.50 -10.30
CA GLY A 120 11.77 -24.01 -10.83
C GLY A 120 10.63 -23.00 -10.77
N ILE A 121 10.92 -21.70 -10.79
CA ILE A 121 9.91 -20.62 -10.68
C ILE A 121 9.68 -19.85 -11.99
N SER A 122 10.35 -20.21 -13.08
CA SER A 122 10.20 -19.53 -14.39
C SER A 122 8.74 -19.45 -14.86
N ASP A 123 7.98 -20.54 -14.73
CA ASP A 123 6.60 -20.63 -15.25
C ASP A 123 5.59 -19.77 -14.45
N TYR A 124 6.00 -19.23 -13.29
CA TYR A 124 5.17 -18.29 -12.55
C TYR A 124 5.10 -16.92 -13.20
N PHE A 125 6.05 -16.53 -14.06
CA PHE A 125 6.15 -15.15 -14.54
C PHE A 125 5.71 -15.01 -15.99
N ASP A 126 4.78 -14.09 -16.21
CA ASP A 126 4.27 -13.75 -17.54
C ASP A 126 5.27 -12.88 -18.32
N VAL A 127 6.10 -12.10 -17.62
CA VAL A 127 7.16 -11.23 -18.17
C VAL A 127 8.39 -11.24 -17.26
N VAL A 128 9.57 -11.33 -17.84
CA VAL A 128 10.85 -11.13 -17.16
C VAL A 128 11.61 -9.99 -17.86
N SER A 129 11.68 -8.83 -17.20
CA SER A 129 12.39 -7.63 -17.63
C SER A 129 13.70 -7.50 -16.88
N THR A 130 14.79 -7.47 -17.61
CA THR A 130 16.16 -7.51 -17.10
C THR A 130 16.92 -6.27 -17.54
N ARG A 131 18.15 -6.10 -17.05
CA ARG A 131 19.02 -4.99 -17.47
C ARG A 131 19.31 -4.98 -18.97
N ASP A 132 19.35 -6.15 -19.59
CA ASP A 132 19.72 -6.30 -21.01
C ASP A 132 18.59 -5.96 -21.98
N ASP A 133 17.36 -5.77 -21.48
CA ASP A 133 16.17 -5.53 -22.30
C ASP A 133 15.86 -4.06 -22.52
N VAL A 134 16.57 -3.18 -21.82
CA VAL A 134 16.26 -1.75 -21.73
C VAL A 134 17.52 -0.90 -21.79
N THR A 135 17.36 0.37 -22.12
CA THR A 135 18.46 1.33 -22.05
C THR A 135 18.74 1.75 -20.60
N ALA A 136 19.88 2.41 -20.36
CA ALA A 136 20.26 2.84 -19.02
C ALA A 136 19.30 3.88 -18.41
N ASP A 137 18.66 4.70 -19.24
CA ASP A 137 17.63 5.67 -18.85
C ASP A 137 16.26 5.03 -18.56
N GLU A 138 16.03 3.79 -19.00
CA GLU A 138 14.81 3.02 -18.72
C GLU A 138 14.96 2.08 -17.52
N LEU A 139 16.20 1.71 -17.17
CA LEU A 139 16.53 0.80 -16.07
C LEU A 139 16.17 1.39 -14.71
N LYS A 140 15.62 0.58 -13.80
CA LYS A 140 15.30 1.02 -12.42
C LYS A 140 16.55 1.65 -11.77
N PRO A 141 16.45 2.84 -11.15
CA PRO A 141 15.26 3.40 -10.51
C PRO A 141 14.31 4.19 -11.43
N ASN A 142 14.61 4.32 -12.72
CA ASN A 142 13.69 4.94 -13.69
C ASN A 142 12.48 4.01 -13.98
N PRO A 143 11.32 4.54 -14.41
CA PRO A 143 10.10 3.75 -14.58
C PRO A 143 10.05 2.90 -15.86
N GLY A 144 11.00 3.05 -16.79
CA GLY A 144 10.92 2.47 -18.14
C GLY A 144 10.72 0.95 -18.19
N GLN A 145 11.41 0.18 -17.32
CA GLN A 145 11.15 -1.26 -17.21
C GLN A 145 9.72 -1.57 -16.78
N LEU A 146 9.22 -0.85 -15.77
CA LEU A 146 7.87 -1.04 -15.24
C LEU A 146 6.82 -0.63 -16.28
N GLU A 147 7.00 0.49 -16.96
CA GLU A 147 6.15 0.98 -18.06
C GLU A 147 5.97 -0.07 -19.15
N ARG A 148 7.07 -0.70 -19.57
CA ARG A 148 7.03 -1.77 -20.57
C ARG A 148 6.27 -2.99 -20.07
N ILE A 149 6.47 -3.40 -18.81
CA ILE A 149 5.75 -4.54 -18.21
C ILE A 149 4.24 -4.27 -18.16
N VAL A 150 3.83 -3.12 -17.60
CA VAL A 150 2.40 -2.78 -17.43
C VAL A 150 1.70 -2.62 -18.78
N SER A 151 2.39 -2.04 -19.77
CA SER A 151 1.90 -1.90 -21.15
C SER A 151 1.74 -3.26 -21.84
N THR A 152 2.77 -4.13 -21.75
CA THR A 152 2.75 -5.48 -22.33
C THR A 152 1.61 -6.32 -21.78
N LEU A 153 1.36 -6.21 -20.47
CA LEU A 153 0.28 -6.95 -19.83
C LEU A 153 -1.07 -6.21 -19.93
N GLY A 154 -1.13 -4.94 -20.32
CA GLY A 154 -2.37 -4.17 -20.32
C GLY A 154 -2.99 -4.06 -18.93
N VAL A 155 -2.17 -3.91 -17.89
CA VAL A 155 -2.60 -3.67 -16.51
C VAL A 155 -2.28 -2.22 -16.16
N PRO A 156 -3.23 -1.41 -15.66
CA PRO A 156 -2.92 -0.03 -15.27
C PRO A 156 -2.03 0.02 -14.03
N PRO A 157 -1.20 1.06 -13.86
CA PRO A 157 -0.31 1.21 -12.71
C PRO A 157 -1.03 1.14 -11.36
N GLU A 158 -2.22 1.72 -11.22
CA GLU A 158 -3.00 1.73 -9.97
C GLU A 158 -3.45 0.32 -9.51
N LYS A 159 -3.32 -0.68 -10.39
CA LYS A 159 -3.61 -2.10 -10.13
C LYS A 159 -2.35 -2.96 -10.09
N THR A 160 -1.19 -2.31 -10.01
CA THR A 160 0.13 -2.94 -9.99
C THR A 160 0.76 -2.75 -8.61
N LEU A 161 1.34 -3.82 -8.09
CA LEU A 161 2.12 -3.84 -6.86
C LEU A 161 3.56 -4.22 -7.19
N VAL A 162 4.52 -3.37 -6.86
CA VAL A 162 5.96 -3.65 -7.01
C VAL A 162 6.52 -4.11 -5.67
N VAL A 163 7.26 -5.21 -5.66
CA VAL A 163 7.81 -5.83 -4.45
C VAL A 163 9.31 -5.95 -4.61
N GLY A 164 10.06 -5.35 -3.69
CA GLY A 164 11.53 -5.34 -3.73
C GLY A 164 12.15 -5.34 -2.33
N ASP A 165 13.47 -5.29 -2.24
CA ASP A 165 14.23 -5.12 -0.99
C ASP A 165 14.91 -3.74 -0.92
N HIS A 166 14.83 -2.95 -2.00
CA HIS A 166 15.57 -1.70 -2.13
C HIS A 166 14.72 -0.51 -2.63
N GLY A 167 15.13 0.72 -2.29
CA GLY A 167 14.45 1.94 -2.76
C GLY A 167 14.40 2.10 -4.29
N TYR A 168 15.24 1.35 -5.02
CA TYR A 168 15.24 1.31 -6.48
C TYR A 168 13.98 0.66 -7.05
N ASP A 169 13.26 -0.13 -6.26
CA ASP A 169 11.99 -0.75 -6.64
C ASP A 169 10.81 0.17 -6.33
N VAL A 170 10.96 1.00 -5.29
CA VAL A 170 9.94 1.97 -4.86
C VAL A 170 9.83 3.14 -5.83
N LEU A 171 10.96 3.68 -6.28
CA LEU A 171 10.99 4.84 -7.17
C LEU A 171 10.19 4.66 -8.48
N PRO A 172 10.40 3.59 -9.28
CA PRO A 172 9.63 3.39 -10.51
C PRO A 172 8.15 3.18 -10.23
N ALA A 173 7.80 2.48 -9.13
CA ALA A 173 6.42 2.29 -8.72
C ALA A 173 5.74 3.64 -8.43
N ARG A 174 6.38 4.47 -7.60
CA ARG A 174 5.86 5.79 -7.20
C ARG A 174 5.69 6.73 -8.39
N GLU A 175 6.67 6.76 -9.29
CA GLU A 175 6.64 7.61 -10.48
C GLU A 175 5.49 7.24 -11.42
N LEU A 176 5.25 5.93 -11.58
CA LEU A 176 4.20 5.43 -12.46
C LEU A 176 2.80 5.38 -11.79
N GLY A 177 2.70 5.62 -10.48
CA GLY A 177 1.46 5.54 -9.72
C GLY A 177 1.05 4.12 -9.32
N ALA A 178 1.99 3.17 -9.34
CA ALA A 178 1.84 1.84 -8.78
C ALA A 178 2.13 1.84 -7.28
N LEU A 179 1.66 0.79 -6.59
CA LEU A 179 1.94 0.58 -5.18
C LEU A 179 3.26 -0.17 -4.99
N SER A 180 3.90 0.03 -3.85
CA SER A 180 5.21 -0.54 -3.53
C SER A 180 5.21 -1.28 -2.19
N VAL A 181 5.93 -2.41 -2.13
CA VAL A 181 6.20 -3.17 -0.91
C VAL A 181 7.70 -3.40 -0.80
N ILE A 182 8.25 -3.13 0.38
CA ILE A 182 9.63 -3.51 0.70
C ILE A 182 9.66 -4.71 1.65
N VAL A 183 10.45 -5.71 1.28
CA VAL A 183 10.86 -6.83 2.14
C VAL A 183 12.14 -6.43 2.87
N THR A 184 12.10 -6.38 4.20
CA THR A 184 13.12 -5.68 5.01
C THR A 184 14.19 -6.58 5.61
N SER A 185 13.93 -7.88 5.78
CA SER A 185 14.87 -8.80 6.45
C SER A 185 16.02 -9.27 5.57
N HIS A 186 15.94 -9.05 4.26
CA HIS A 186 16.96 -9.45 3.32
C HIS A 186 17.98 -8.30 3.21
N GLU A 187 19.03 -8.35 4.02
CA GLU A 187 20.07 -7.31 4.13
C GLU A 187 20.96 -7.16 2.87
N SER A 188 20.56 -7.68 1.70
CA SER A 188 21.42 -7.75 0.51
C SER A 188 21.81 -6.39 -0.10
N GLY A 189 21.11 -5.29 0.20
CA GLY A 189 21.28 -4.04 -0.55
C GLY A 189 21.51 -2.74 0.24
N ARG A 190 21.10 -2.66 1.53
CA ARG A 190 21.00 -1.36 2.23
C ARG A 190 22.32 -0.59 2.38
N MET A 191 23.47 -1.27 2.26
CA MET A 191 24.76 -0.68 2.61
C MET A 191 25.54 0.01 1.47
N SER A 192 25.11 -0.06 0.20
CA SER A 192 25.90 0.53 -0.90
C SER A 192 25.24 1.67 -1.67
N PHE A 193 23.91 1.84 -1.57
CA PHE A 193 23.18 2.94 -2.22
C PHE A 193 21.89 3.27 -1.47
N SER A 194 21.93 3.94 -0.32
CA SER A 194 20.68 4.32 0.36
C SER A 194 19.93 5.38 -0.46
N VAL A 195 19.00 4.94 -1.31
CA VAL A 195 17.92 5.79 -1.82
C VAL A 195 16.82 5.74 -0.78
N ASP A 196 16.68 6.85 -0.05
CA ASP A 196 15.59 7.02 0.91
C ASP A 196 14.28 7.26 0.13
N ALA A 197 13.55 6.17 -0.12
CA ALA A 197 12.24 6.19 -0.74
C ALA A 197 11.27 5.44 0.17
N GLU A 198 10.28 6.15 0.69
CA GLU A 198 9.25 5.56 1.54
C GLU A 198 8.29 4.69 0.70
N PRO A 199 8.19 3.38 0.96
CA PRO A 199 7.25 2.50 0.27
C PRO A 199 5.82 2.64 0.83
N ASP A 200 4.84 2.14 0.07
CA ASP A 200 3.44 2.10 0.53
C ASP A 200 3.23 1.07 1.64
N PHE A 201 3.97 -0.05 1.59
CA PHE A 201 3.95 -1.11 2.61
C PHE A 201 5.35 -1.68 2.88
N GLU A 202 5.55 -2.21 4.08
CA GLU A 202 6.77 -2.89 4.49
C GLU A 202 6.45 -4.19 5.23
N VAL A 203 7.20 -5.25 4.91
CA VAL A 203 7.10 -6.56 5.57
C VAL A 203 8.49 -7.11 5.85
N PRO A 204 8.66 -7.95 6.88
CA PRO A 204 9.96 -8.55 7.17
C PRO A 204 10.37 -9.58 6.11
N THR A 205 9.51 -10.54 5.77
CA THR A 205 9.85 -11.62 4.83
C THR A 205 8.76 -11.83 3.77
N MET A 206 9.02 -12.72 2.81
CA MET A 206 8.04 -13.16 1.82
C MET A 206 6.83 -13.92 2.42
N ARG A 207 6.99 -14.51 3.61
CA ARG A 207 5.88 -15.10 4.37
C ARG A 207 4.89 -14.03 4.84
N GLU A 208 5.39 -12.94 5.42
CA GLU A 208 4.54 -11.80 5.81
C GLU A 208 4.00 -11.06 4.58
N PHE A 209 4.75 -11.01 3.47
CA PHE A 209 4.23 -10.51 2.20
C PHE A 209 2.97 -11.26 1.77
N THR A 210 2.94 -12.59 1.89
CA THR A 210 1.75 -13.38 1.57
C THR A 210 0.55 -12.96 2.43
N THR A 211 0.77 -12.75 3.73
CA THR A 211 -0.28 -12.26 4.65
C THR A 211 -0.75 -10.85 4.30
N LEU A 212 0.18 -9.96 3.93
CA LEU A 212 -0.14 -8.62 3.44
C LEU A 212 -0.99 -8.71 2.17
N ALA A 213 -0.59 -9.51 1.19
CA ALA A 213 -1.31 -9.70 -0.07
C ALA A 213 -2.74 -10.23 0.17
N GLU A 214 -2.92 -11.19 1.08
CA GLU A 214 -4.24 -11.65 1.54
C GLU A 214 -5.09 -10.51 2.08
N ASN A 215 -4.52 -9.70 2.96
CA ASN A 215 -5.19 -8.55 3.57
C ASN A 215 -5.62 -7.52 2.51
N LEU A 216 -4.70 -7.13 1.62
CA LEU A 216 -4.97 -6.15 0.56
C LEU A 216 -6.05 -6.64 -0.42
N LEU A 217 -5.95 -7.89 -0.90
CA LEU A 217 -6.92 -8.50 -1.82
C LEU A 217 -8.30 -8.77 -1.19
N SER A 218 -8.43 -8.66 0.14
CA SER A 218 -9.68 -8.88 0.89
C SER A 218 -10.10 -7.64 1.69
N THR A 219 -9.74 -6.45 1.21
CA THR A 219 -10.15 -5.16 1.79
C THR A 219 -11.53 -4.75 1.29
N TYR A 220 -12.42 -4.36 2.20
CA TYR A 220 -13.72 -3.76 1.88
C TYR A 220 -13.78 -2.29 2.29
N ILE A 221 -14.34 -1.45 1.43
CA ILE A 221 -14.58 -0.02 1.68
C ILE A 221 -16.06 0.19 1.99
N VAL A 222 -16.36 0.66 3.19
CA VAL A 222 -17.72 1.00 3.63
C VAL A 222 -17.91 2.51 3.46
N VAL A 223 -18.86 2.88 2.61
CA VAL A 223 -19.18 4.26 2.26
C VAL A 223 -20.59 4.59 2.79
N PRO A 224 -20.73 5.14 4.01
CA PRO A 224 -22.02 5.63 4.48
C PRO A 224 -22.43 6.87 3.69
N ALA A 225 -23.67 6.91 3.20
CA ALA A 225 -24.15 8.01 2.36
C ALA A 225 -25.58 8.41 2.73
N TYR A 226 -25.81 9.71 2.92
CA TYR A 226 -27.13 10.30 3.12
C TYR A 226 -27.21 11.66 2.42
N ASN A 227 -28.00 11.74 1.36
CA ASN A 227 -28.15 12.92 0.51
C ASN A 227 -26.81 13.49 0.00
N GLU A 228 -26.03 12.66 -0.69
CA GLU A 228 -24.71 12.97 -1.27
C GLU A 228 -24.67 12.84 -2.81
N GLU A 229 -25.78 13.10 -3.50
CA GLU A 229 -25.85 12.94 -4.97
C GLU A 229 -24.80 13.73 -5.74
N LEU A 230 -24.33 14.85 -5.19
CA LEU A 230 -23.34 15.73 -5.82
C LEU A 230 -21.92 15.16 -5.78
N MET A 231 -21.58 14.34 -4.78
CA MET A 231 -20.19 13.92 -4.50
C MET A 231 -19.99 12.42 -4.60
N VAL A 232 -21.00 11.61 -4.27
CA VAL A 232 -20.88 10.14 -4.20
C VAL A 232 -20.37 9.54 -5.51
N GLY A 233 -20.77 10.08 -6.66
CA GLY A 233 -20.29 9.63 -7.97
C GLY A 233 -18.77 9.74 -8.10
N LYS A 234 -18.23 10.93 -7.82
CA LYS A 234 -16.78 11.19 -7.88
C LYS A 234 -16.00 10.35 -6.86
N VAL A 235 -16.50 10.25 -5.63
CA VAL A 235 -15.88 9.43 -4.57
C VAL A 235 -15.76 7.97 -5.01
N LEU A 236 -16.82 7.41 -5.60
CA LEU A 236 -16.80 6.04 -6.09
C LEU A 236 -15.87 5.87 -7.29
N ASP A 237 -15.84 6.83 -8.21
CA ASP A 237 -14.93 6.79 -9.36
C ASP A 237 -13.45 6.81 -8.92
N ASP A 238 -13.13 7.56 -7.85
CA ASP A 238 -11.79 7.56 -7.24
C ASP A 238 -11.44 6.23 -6.57
N LEU A 239 -12.37 5.65 -5.79
CA LEU A 239 -12.19 4.35 -5.14
C LEU A 239 -12.05 3.21 -6.16
N LEU A 240 -12.81 3.25 -7.26
CA LEU A 240 -12.82 2.20 -8.28
C LEU A 240 -11.51 2.06 -9.07
N ARG A 241 -10.61 3.04 -8.97
CA ARG A 241 -9.25 2.93 -9.50
C ARG A 241 -8.43 1.86 -8.76
N TYR A 242 -8.66 1.70 -7.45
CA TYR A 242 -7.85 0.85 -6.57
C TYR A 242 -8.61 -0.36 -5.98
N PHE A 243 -9.93 -0.32 -5.93
CA PHE A 243 -10.76 -1.36 -5.30
C PHE A 243 -11.75 -1.98 -6.28
N ARG A 244 -12.07 -3.26 -6.06
CA ARG A 244 -13.07 -3.96 -6.88
C ARG A 244 -14.46 -3.42 -6.56
N ARG A 245 -15.36 -3.43 -7.55
CA ARG A 245 -16.77 -3.02 -7.37
C ARG A 245 -17.45 -3.76 -6.21
N ASP A 246 -17.21 -5.06 -6.07
CA ASP A 246 -17.81 -5.88 -5.01
C ASP A 246 -17.22 -5.64 -3.62
N GLU A 247 -16.07 -4.97 -3.53
CA GLU A 247 -15.40 -4.59 -2.28
C GLU A 247 -15.85 -3.21 -1.79
N ILE A 248 -16.48 -2.40 -2.64
CA ILE A 248 -17.04 -1.11 -2.26
C ILE A 248 -18.52 -1.29 -1.90
N VAL A 249 -18.84 -0.95 -0.65
CA VAL A 249 -20.16 -1.12 -0.05
C VAL A 249 -20.70 0.25 0.33
N VAL A 250 -21.59 0.77 -0.49
CA VAL A 250 -22.33 2.00 -0.18
C VAL A 250 -23.52 1.64 0.70
N VAL A 251 -23.64 2.31 1.84
CA VAL A 251 -24.82 2.22 2.70
C VAL A 251 -25.62 3.50 2.54
N ASN A 252 -26.64 3.44 1.68
CA ASN A 252 -27.59 4.51 1.46
C ASN A 252 -28.58 4.58 2.64
N ASP A 253 -28.38 5.52 3.54
CA ASP A 253 -29.11 5.64 4.80
C ASP A 253 -30.45 6.38 4.64
N GLY A 254 -31.29 5.91 3.72
CA GLY A 254 -32.62 6.48 3.47
C GLY A 254 -32.59 7.85 2.77
N SER A 255 -31.64 8.07 1.84
CA SER A 255 -31.57 9.33 1.07
C SER A 255 -32.86 9.60 0.30
N MET A 256 -33.22 10.89 0.20
CA MET A 256 -34.37 11.39 -0.57
C MET A 256 -33.97 11.90 -1.96
N ASP A 257 -32.68 11.94 -2.25
CA ASP A 257 -32.08 12.40 -3.50
C ASP A 257 -31.60 11.22 -4.37
N ARG A 258 -30.81 11.49 -5.41
CA ARG A 258 -30.32 10.45 -6.34
C ARG A 258 -29.11 9.67 -5.84
N THR A 259 -28.68 9.82 -4.58
CA THR A 259 -27.48 9.16 -4.03
C THR A 259 -27.44 7.66 -4.30
N GLY A 260 -28.52 6.96 -3.95
CA GLY A 260 -28.61 5.51 -4.13
C GLY A 260 -28.64 5.07 -5.60
N GLU A 261 -29.26 5.87 -6.48
CA GLU A 261 -29.30 5.62 -7.93
C GLU A 261 -27.90 5.77 -8.53
N ILE A 262 -27.22 6.88 -8.21
CA ILE A 262 -25.86 7.17 -8.68
C ILE A 262 -24.91 6.07 -8.23
N ALA A 263 -24.94 5.66 -6.96
CA ALA A 263 -24.11 4.57 -6.46
C ALA A 263 -24.37 3.25 -7.23
N ARG A 264 -25.63 2.87 -7.46
CA ARG A 264 -25.95 1.65 -8.24
C ARG A 264 -25.45 1.73 -9.67
N SER A 265 -25.50 2.90 -10.30
CA SER A 265 -25.04 3.09 -11.68
C SER A 265 -23.53 2.83 -11.87
N ARG A 266 -22.73 2.90 -10.80
CA ARG A 266 -21.28 2.55 -10.82
C ARG A 266 -21.03 1.05 -10.68
N GLY A 267 -22.08 0.26 -10.42
CA GLY A 267 -22.01 -1.19 -10.26
C GLY A 267 -21.45 -1.65 -8.91
N VAL A 268 -21.36 -0.76 -7.92
CA VAL A 268 -20.93 -1.12 -6.56
C VAL A 268 -22.09 -1.72 -5.75
N ARG A 269 -21.77 -2.37 -4.63
CA ARG A 269 -22.80 -2.90 -3.73
C ARG A 269 -23.49 -1.75 -3.00
N VAL A 270 -24.82 -1.66 -3.12
CA VAL A 270 -25.63 -0.67 -2.39
C VAL A 270 -26.57 -1.37 -1.41
N LEU A 271 -26.38 -1.10 -0.12
CA LEU A 271 -27.30 -1.47 0.95
C LEU A 271 -28.17 -0.25 1.26
N THR A 272 -29.48 -0.42 1.41
CA THR A 272 -30.39 0.71 1.63
C THR A 272 -31.20 0.52 2.90
N HIS A 273 -31.14 1.52 3.79
CA HIS A 273 -32.07 1.60 4.91
C HIS A 273 -33.38 2.24 4.46
N LEU A 274 -34.51 1.71 4.95
CA LEU A 274 -35.84 2.25 4.67
C LEU A 274 -36.08 3.59 5.38
N ILE A 275 -35.42 3.81 6.51
CA ILE A 275 -35.43 5.05 7.29
C ILE A 275 -33.99 5.45 7.58
N ASN A 276 -33.73 6.75 7.72
CA ASN A 276 -32.43 7.24 8.16
C ASN A 276 -32.13 6.76 9.59
N ARG A 277 -31.11 5.90 9.72
CA ARG A 277 -30.63 5.36 11.00
C ARG A 277 -29.43 6.11 11.54
N GLY A 278 -28.92 7.09 10.81
CA GLY A 278 -27.73 7.85 11.14
C GLY A 278 -26.43 7.10 10.80
N LEU A 279 -25.32 7.84 10.93
CA LEU A 279 -23.97 7.38 10.57
C LEU A 279 -23.62 6.04 11.24
N GLY A 280 -23.95 5.87 12.52
CA GLY A 280 -23.60 4.63 13.23
C GLY A 280 -24.39 3.42 12.76
N GLY A 281 -25.69 3.60 12.47
CA GLY A 281 -26.50 2.56 11.86
C GLY A 281 -25.98 2.16 10.47
N ALA A 282 -25.56 3.14 9.66
CA ALA A 282 -24.98 2.91 8.35
C ALA A 282 -23.63 2.16 8.41
N LEU A 283 -22.72 2.61 9.28
CA LEU A 283 -21.43 1.97 9.53
C LEU A 283 -21.61 0.53 10.02
N GLY A 284 -22.47 0.30 11.01
CA GLY A 284 -22.73 -1.04 11.54
C GLY A 284 -23.23 -2.01 10.47
N THR A 285 -24.14 -1.55 9.61
CA THR A 285 -24.65 -2.37 8.49
C THR A 285 -23.58 -2.70 7.47
N GLY A 286 -22.76 -1.72 7.10
CA GLY A 286 -21.65 -1.91 6.15
C GLY A 286 -20.57 -2.84 6.69
N ILE A 287 -20.12 -2.63 7.93
CA ILE A 287 -19.11 -3.47 8.59
C ILE A 287 -19.61 -4.91 8.71
N ALA A 288 -20.85 -5.12 9.18
CA ALA A 288 -21.43 -6.46 9.31
C ALA A 288 -21.58 -7.17 7.95
N TYR A 289 -21.93 -6.44 6.89
CA TYR A 289 -21.96 -6.98 5.54
C TYR A 289 -20.55 -7.40 5.08
N SER A 290 -19.55 -6.53 5.23
CA SER A 290 -18.16 -6.80 4.83
C SER A 290 -17.59 -8.04 5.54
N LEU A 291 -17.80 -8.16 6.85
CA LEU A 291 -17.39 -9.34 7.63
C LEU A 291 -18.01 -10.64 7.10
N ARG A 292 -19.32 -10.63 6.79
CA ARG A 292 -20.01 -11.79 6.19
C ARG A 292 -19.50 -12.14 4.81
N LYS A 293 -18.97 -11.18 4.06
CA LYS A 293 -18.33 -11.40 2.76
C LYS A 293 -16.85 -11.80 2.86
N GLY A 294 -16.36 -12.02 4.07
CA GLY A 294 -15.01 -12.52 4.29
C GLY A 294 -13.95 -11.42 4.31
N ALA A 295 -14.32 -10.15 4.54
CA ALA A 295 -13.36 -9.07 4.68
C ALA A 295 -12.25 -9.42 5.68
N ARG A 296 -11.00 -9.13 5.29
CA ARG A 296 -9.83 -9.16 6.17
C ARG A 296 -9.51 -7.78 6.73
N LEU A 297 -9.76 -6.76 5.90
CA LEU A 297 -9.70 -5.36 6.28
C LEU A 297 -11.04 -4.69 5.96
N VAL A 298 -11.47 -3.78 6.84
CA VAL A 298 -12.61 -2.90 6.58
C VAL A 298 -12.15 -1.47 6.72
N VAL A 299 -12.38 -0.66 5.70
CA VAL A 299 -12.07 0.76 5.71
C VAL A 299 -13.37 1.55 5.65
N THR A 300 -13.51 2.58 6.48
CA THR A 300 -14.64 3.50 6.39
C THR A 300 -14.21 4.74 5.61
N PHE A 301 -15.05 5.21 4.69
CA PHE A 301 -14.72 6.31 3.80
C PHE A 301 -15.96 7.18 3.53
N ASP A 302 -15.89 8.46 3.87
CA ASP A 302 -17.03 9.38 3.76
C ASP A 302 -17.42 9.68 2.30
N ALA A 303 -18.72 9.78 2.03
CA ALA A 303 -19.26 10.00 0.69
C ALA A 303 -19.24 11.47 0.21
N ASP A 304 -18.79 12.40 1.06
CA ASP A 304 -18.85 13.85 0.82
C ASP A 304 -17.61 14.42 0.09
N GLY A 305 -16.61 13.57 -0.15
CA GLY A 305 -15.37 13.91 -0.85
C GLY A 305 -14.32 14.62 0.00
N GLN A 306 -14.39 14.57 1.33
CA GLN A 306 -13.38 15.14 2.22
C GLN A 306 -12.11 14.27 2.37
N HIS A 307 -12.16 13.02 1.92
CA HIS A 307 -11.05 12.07 2.03
C HIS A 307 -10.41 11.76 0.68
N LEU A 308 -9.09 11.54 0.70
CA LEU A 308 -8.31 11.11 -0.44
C LEU A 308 -8.08 9.59 -0.37
N VAL A 309 -8.11 8.91 -1.52
CA VAL A 309 -7.80 7.47 -1.58
C VAL A 309 -6.35 7.19 -1.13
N SER A 310 -5.42 8.10 -1.41
CA SER A 310 -4.04 8.00 -0.92
C SER A 310 -3.94 8.06 0.61
N ASP A 311 -4.82 8.83 1.28
CA ASP A 311 -4.91 8.83 2.73
C ASP A 311 -5.49 7.49 3.25
N ALA A 312 -6.46 6.91 2.55
CA ALA A 312 -7.00 5.59 2.89
C ALA A 312 -5.91 4.51 2.83
N LEU A 313 -5.07 4.53 1.80
CA LEU A 313 -3.92 3.62 1.67
C LEU A 313 -2.94 3.77 2.86
N ARG A 314 -2.60 5.01 3.25
CA ARG A 314 -1.74 5.25 4.43
C ARG A 314 -2.40 4.77 5.73
N VAL A 315 -3.69 5.01 5.90
CA VAL A 315 -4.45 4.55 7.10
C VAL A 315 -4.53 3.02 7.13
N MET A 316 -4.61 2.36 5.96
CA MET A 316 -4.60 0.91 5.86
C MET A 316 -3.25 0.30 6.25
N ARG A 317 -2.14 0.94 5.87
CA ARG A 317 -0.77 0.43 6.03
C ARG A 317 -0.49 -0.29 7.36
N PRO A 318 -0.62 0.35 8.55
CA PRO A 318 -0.28 -0.32 9.81
C PRO A 318 -1.18 -1.52 10.14
N VAL A 319 -2.41 -1.55 9.64
CA VAL A 319 -3.35 -2.65 9.87
C VAL A 319 -3.08 -3.80 8.87
N ALA A 320 -2.82 -3.46 7.61
CA ALA A 320 -2.50 -4.41 6.56
C ALA A 320 -1.19 -5.17 6.84
N GLU A 321 -0.21 -4.49 7.42
CA GLU A 321 1.07 -5.05 7.87
C GLU A 321 0.99 -5.76 9.24
N GLY A 322 -0.18 -5.81 9.88
CA GLY A 322 -0.37 -6.50 11.17
C GLY A 322 0.24 -5.78 12.39
N ARG A 323 0.73 -4.55 12.24
CA ARG A 323 1.30 -3.72 13.32
C ARG A 323 0.23 -3.10 14.22
N ALA A 324 -0.97 -2.91 13.70
CA ALA A 324 -2.13 -2.41 14.43
C ALA A 324 -3.39 -3.23 14.11
N ASP A 325 -4.37 -3.19 15.00
CA ASP A 325 -5.68 -3.81 14.78
C ASP A 325 -6.71 -2.76 14.32
N PHE A 326 -6.45 -1.49 14.63
CA PHE A 326 -7.29 -0.36 14.29
C PHE A 326 -6.44 0.88 14.00
N ALA A 327 -6.71 1.55 12.89
CA ALA A 327 -6.07 2.81 12.51
C ALA A 327 -7.11 3.90 12.25
N VAL A 328 -6.84 5.10 12.75
CA VAL A 328 -7.68 6.29 12.52
C VAL A 328 -6.85 7.34 11.79
N GLY A 329 -7.39 7.88 10.71
CA GLY A 329 -6.78 9.02 10.03
C GLY A 329 -6.93 10.28 10.88
N SER A 330 -5.84 10.94 11.27
CA SER A 330 -5.87 12.18 12.05
C SER A 330 -5.51 13.38 11.19
N ARG A 331 -6.45 14.33 11.07
CA ARG A 331 -6.21 15.62 10.41
C ARG A 331 -5.34 16.53 11.28
N LEU A 332 -5.35 16.31 12.60
CA LEU A 332 -4.62 17.10 13.58
C LEU A 332 -3.14 16.73 13.70
N LYS A 333 -2.75 15.55 13.20
CA LYS A 333 -1.35 15.15 12.99
C LYS A 333 -0.82 15.50 11.59
N GLY A 334 -1.67 16.04 10.71
CA GLY A 334 -1.32 16.55 9.38
C GLY A 334 -1.19 18.09 9.34
N ASP A 335 -1.35 18.69 8.15
CA ASP A 335 -1.37 20.15 8.02
C ASP A 335 -2.72 20.71 8.50
N THR A 336 -2.71 21.39 9.64
CA THR A 336 -3.93 21.93 10.28
C THR A 336 -4.39 23.28 9.72
N ARG A 337 -3.68 23.87 8.73
CA ARG A 337 -3.91 25.25 8.26
C ARG A 337 -5.30 25.50 7.70
N GLU A 338 -5.96 24.48 7.15
CA GLU A 338 -7.27 24.62 6.52
C GLU A 338 -8.45 24.31 7.46
N MET A 339 -8.19 23.84 8.70
CA MET A 339 -9.26 23.46 9.63
C MET A 339 -9.88 24.68 10.36
N PRO A 340 -11.21 24.88 10.31
CA PRO A 340 -11.87 25.96 11.05
C PRO A 340 -11.67 25.84 12.57
N PHE A 341 -11.32 26.95 13.24
CA PHE A 341 -11.05 27.00 14.68
C PHE A 341 -12.18 26.41 15.55
N VAL A 342 -13.44 26.64 15.18
CA VAL A 342 -14.60 26.11 15.93
C VAL A 342 -14.69 24.57 15.85
N LYS A 343 -14.37 23.98 14.69
CA LYS A 343 -14.29 22.51 14.52
C LYS A 343 -13.16 21.93 15.36
N ARG A 344 -12.01 22.60 15.41
CA ARG A 344 -10.86 22.19 16.21
C ARG A 344 -11.18 22.16 17.71
N PHE A 345 -11.92 23.14 18.22
CA PHE A 345 -12.33 23.17 19.64
C PHE A 345 -13.36 22.09 19.99
N GLY A 346 -14.35 21.86 19.12
CA GLY A 346 -15.33 20.77 19.30
C GLY A 346 -14.69 19.38 19.30
N ASN A 347 -13.78 19.13 18.36
CA ASN A 347 -12.99 17.90 18.33
C ASN A 347 -12.16 17.73 19.60
N PHE A 348 -11.46 18.77 20.05
CA PHE A 348 -10.67 18.71 21.29
C PHE A 348 -11.49 18.26 22.51
N ILE A 349 -12.73 18.75 22.67
CA ILE A 349 -13.61 18.33 23.78
C ILE A 349 -13.97 16.84 23.63
N LEU A 350 -14.37 16.40 22.44
CA LEU A 350 -14.72 15.01 22.17
C LEU A 350 -13.51 14.07 22.29
N ASP A 351 -12.33 14.52 21.91
CA ASP A 351 -11.07 13.79 22.06
C ASP A 351 -10.70 13.64 23.53
N ALA A 352 -10.87 14.69 24.34
CA ALA A 352 -10.66 14.62 25.79
C ALA A 352 -11.63 13.63 26.46
N ILE A 353 -12.91 13.65 26.06
CA ILE A 353 -13.92 12.69 26.55
C ILE A 353 -13.55 11.27 26.13
N THR A 354 -13.22 11.08 24.85
CA THR A 354 -12.81 9.78 24.31
C THR A 354 -11.57 9.26 25.04
N ALA A 355 -10.61 10.13 25.36
CA ALA A 355 -9.40 9.75 26.08
C ALA A 355 -9.69 9.26 27.50
N VAL A 356 -10.61 9.92 28.21
CA VAL A 356 -11.04 9.50 29.55
C VAL A 356 -11.70 8.12 29.49
N PHE A 357 -12.56 7.85 28.50
CA PHE A 357 -13.31 6.59 28.42
C PHE A 357 -12.55 5.45 27.76
N ALA A 358 -11.70 5.72 26.78
CA ALA A 358 -10.89 4.73 26.11
C ALA A 358 -9.59 4.41 26.88
N GLY A 359 -9.23 5.21 27.89
CA GLY A 359 -7.94 5.10 28.60
C GLY A 359 -6.72 5.39 27.72
N LYS A 360 -6.94 5.91 26.50
CA LYS A 360 -5.93 6.26 25.50
C LYS A 360 -6.36 7.51 24.75
N TYR A 361 -5.45 8.46 24.60
CA TYR A 361 -5.70 9.68 23.84
C TYR A 361 -5.63 9.40 22.33
N VAL A 362 -6.69 9.76 21.61
CA VAL A 362 -6.74 9.79 20.14
C VAL A 362 -6.99 11.25 19.75
N SER A 363 -6.09 11.80 18.94
CA SER A 363 -6.05 13.22 18.57
C SER A 363 -7.11 13.66 17.57
N ASP A 364 -7.79 12.75 16.86
CA ASP A 364 -8.93 13.08 15.99
C ASP A 364 -9.97 11.95 16.03
N SER A 365 -10.70 11.86 17.14
CA SER A 365 -11.70 10.80 17.36
C SER A 365 -12.83 10.80 16.33
N GLN A 366 -13.07 11.96 15.72
CA GLN A 366 -14.20 12.23 14.83
C GLN A 366 -13.91 11.98 13.35
N SER A 367 -12.70 11.57 12.97
CA SER A 367 -12.37 11.31 11.57
C SER A 367 -13.11 10.12 10.99
N GLY A 368 -13.82 10.31 9.86
CA GLY A 368 -14.56 9.26 9.16
C GLY A 368 -13.67 8.20 8.51
N LEU A 369 -12.41 8.52 8.23
CA LEU A 369 -11.44 7.63 7.60
C LEU A 369 -10.74 6.73 8.63
N ARG A 370 -11.08 5.45 8.60
CA ARG A 370 -10.56 4.45 9.54
C ARG A 370 -10.29 3.13 8.84
N CYS A 371 -9.38 2.33 9.38
CA CYS A 371 -9.15 0.95 8.95
C CYS A 371 -9.20 -0.01 10.15
N PHE A 372 -9.89 -1.13 9.98
CA PHE A 372 -10.04 -2.18 10.98
C PHE A 372 -9.48 -3.49 10.44
N SER A 373 -8.76 -4.23 11.28
CA SER A 373 -8.58 -5.66 11.05
C SER A 373 -9.92 -6.37 11.21
N ARG A 374 -10.08 -7.54 10.58
CA ARG A 374 -11.27 -8.37 10.75
C ARG A 374 -11.61 -8.62 12.21
N ASP A 375 -10.61 -8.98 13.01
CA ASP A 375 -10.79 -9.31 14.42
C ASP A 375 -11.23 -8.10 15.25
N CYS A 376 -10.70 -6.91 14.93
CA CYS A 376 -11.15 -5.67 15.54
C CYS A 376 -12.61 -5.37 15.16
N ALA A 377 -12.91 -5.37 13.85
CA ALA A 377 -14.24 -5.10 13.34
C ALA A 377 -15.31 -6.07 13.89
N ALA A 378 -14.96 -7.34 14.11
CA ALA A 378 -15.88 -8.35 14.66
C ALA A 378 -16.17 -8.16 16.17
N LYS A 379 -15.28 -7.50 16.91
CA LYS A 379 -15.43 -7.24 18.36
C LYS A 379 -16.21 -5.96 18.64
N ILE A 380 -16.21 -5.00 17.72
CA ILE A 380 -16.86 -3.70 17.93
C ILE A 380 -18.38 -3.84 17.78
N ARG A 381 -19.11 -3.39 18.81
CA ARG A 381 -20.57 -3.29 18.79
C ARG A 381 -20.98 -1.83 18.77
N ILE A 382 -21.45 -1.37 17.62
CA ILE A 382 -21.99 -0.02 17.45
C ILE A 382 -23.41 0.00 18.01
N THR A 383 -23.64 0.82 19.03
CA THR A 383 -24.96 1.03 19.65
C THR A 383 -25.46 2.46 19.48
N CYS A 384 -24.56 3.41 19.21
CA CYS A 384 -24.91 4.79 18.88
C CYS A 384 -25.27 4.89 17.39
N ASP A 385 -26.50 5.30 17.10
CA ASP A 385 -26.98 5.46 15.72
C ASP A 385 -26.42 6.72 15.03
N ARG A 386 -26.01 7.74 15.79
CA ARG A 386 -25.68 9.10 15.25
C ARG A 386 -24.24 9.50 15.57
N TYR A 387 -23.99 10.81 15.74
CA TYR A 387 -22.65 11.41 15.76
C TYR A 387 -21.67 10.82 16.80
N ALA A 388 -22.20 10.32 17.93
CA ALA A 388 -21.38 9.72 18.99
C ALA A 388 -20.67 8.41 18.57
N VAL A 389 -21.05 7.81 17.43
CA VAL A 389 -20.46 6.55 16.96
C VAL A 389 -18.94 6.64 16.77
N SER A 390 -18.43 7.79 16.35
CA SER A 390 -17.01 8.03 16.14
C SER A 390 -16.18 7.77 17.41
N SER A 391 -16.65 8.28 18.55
CA SER A 391 -16.04 8.05 19.87
C SER A 391 -16.32 6.64 20.39
N GLU A 392 -17.54 6.12 20.17
CA GLU A 392 -17.92 4.77 20.58
C GLU A 392 -16.99 3.71 19.97
N ILE A 393 -16.72 3.80 18.67
CA ILE A 393 -15.84 2.84 17.96
C ILE A 393 -14.47 2.77 18.62
N ILE A 394 -13.88 3.90 18.98
CA ILE A 394 -12.56 3.96 19.64
C ILE A 394 -12.63 3.36 21.04
N ILE A 395 -13.69 3.66 21.80
CA ILE A 395 -13.90 3.11 23.14
C ILE A 395 -14.05 1.59 23.09
N GLU A 396 -14.88 1.07 22.19
CA GLU A 396 -15.10 -0.37 22.03
C GLU A 396 -13.83 -1.08 21.54
N ALA A 397 -13.08 -0.49 20.60
CA ALA A 397 -11.79 -1.02 20.17
C ALA A 397 -10.78 -1.07 21.34
N SER A 398 -10.75 -0.04 22.19
CA SER A 398 -9.87 -0.01 23.36
C SER A 398 -10.28 -1.06 24.41
N LYS A 399 -11.57 -1.17 24.72
CA LYS A 399 -12.12 -2.21 25.61
C LYS A 399 -11.84 -3.63 25.10
N ALA A 400 -11.82 -3.82 23.79
CA ALA A 400 -11.48 -5.08 23.14
C ALA A 400 -9.96 -5.40 23.14
N GLY A 401 -9.12 -4.52 23.71
CA GLY A 401 -7.68 -4.69 23.78
C GLY A 401 -6.95 -4.48 22.46
N CYS A 402 -7.56 -3.81 21.48
CA CYS A 402 -6.96 -3.60 20.17
C CYS A 402 -5.76 -2.64 20.22
N ARG A 403 -4.77 -2.89 19.37
CA ARG A 403 -3.66 -1.96 19.08
C ARG A 403 -4.19 -0.86 18.16
N ILE A 404 -4.31 0.35 18.71
CA ILE A 404 -4.85 1.52 18.02
C ILE A 404 -3.70 2.44 17.63
N VAL A 405 -3.68 2.89 16.38
CA VAL A 405 -2.73 3.88 15.87
C VAL A 405 -3.43 5.03 15.16
N GLU A 406 -2.76 6.18 15.10
CA GLU A 406 -3.23 7.33 14.33
C GLU A 406 -2.29 7.59 13.17
N VAL A 407 -2.85 7.81 11.99
CA VAL A 407 -2.09 8.07 10.77
C VAL A 407 -2.42 9.49 10.29
N PRO A 408 -1.42 10.35 10.03
CA PRO A 408 -1.68 11.68 9.49
C PRO A 408 -2.41 11.63 8.14
N ILE A 409 -3.47 12.43 8.00
CA ILE A 409 -4.24 12.57 6.75
C ILE A 409 -4.42 14.04 6.37
N LYS A 410 -4.69 14.31 5.08
CA LYS A 410 -5.02 15.66 4.61
C LYS A 410 -6.51 15.90 4.78
N ALA A 411 -6.87 17.12 5.19
CA ALA A 411 -8.27 17.53 5.21
C ALA A 411 -8.58 18.24 3.89
N VAL A 412 -9.52 17.71 3.10
CA VAL A 412 -9.99 18.38 1.88
C VAL A 412 -11.28 19.13 2.20
N TYR A 413 -11.23 20.47 2.17
CA TYR A 413 -12.42 21.30 2.39
C TYR A 413 -12.90 21.90 1.06
N THR A 414 -14.08 21.44 0.60
CA THR A 414 -14.81 22.07 -0.51
C THR A 414 -15.86 23.05 0.01
N GLU A 415 -16.27 24.04 -0.80
CA GLU A 415 -17.37 24.96 -0.45
C GLU A 415 -18.65 24.22 -0.06
N TYR A 416 -18.94 23.09 -0.73
CA TYR A 416 -20.05 22.20 -0.41
C TYR A 416 -19.91 21.61 1.00
N SER A 417 -18.75 21.02 1.30
CA SER A 417 -18.48 20.37 2.59
C SER A 417 -18.44 21.35 3.78
N MET A 418 -18.11 22.62 3.51
CA MET A 418 -18.10 23.69 4.51
C MET A 418 -19.52 24.15 4.89
N LYS A 419 -20.47 24.09 3.96
CA LYS A 419 -21.89 24.46 4.20
C LYS A 419 -22.67 23.39 4.97
N LYS A 420 -22.23 22.12 4.94
CA LYS A 420 -22.93 20.98 5.55
C LYS A 420 -22.58 20.70 7.03
N GLY A 421 -21.82 21.59 7.69
CA GLY A 421 -21.41 21.41 9.08
C GLY A 421 -22.53 21.69 10.09
N THR A 422 -22.90 20.70 10.89
CA THR A 422 -23.87 20.82 11.99
C THR A 422 -23.36 21.75 13.09
N ASN A 423 -24.28 22.35 13.86
CA ASN A 423 -23.98 23.21 15.00
C ASN A 423 -23.19 22.42 16.08
N ILE A 424 -21.86 22.62 16.10
CA ILE A 424 -20.89 21.79 16.84
C ILE A 424 -21.21 21.66 18.34
N LEU A 425 -21.75 22.72 18.95
CA LEU A 425 -22.10 22.75 20.36
C LEU A 425 -23.27 21.81 20.73
N GLU A 426 -24.27 21.66 19.84
CA GLU A 426 -25.34 20.68 20.05
C GLU A 426 -24.84 19.25 19.83
N GLY A 427 -23.98 19.04 18.83
CA GLY A 427 -23.35 17.74 18.59
C GLY A 427 -22.53 17.24 19.78
N VAL A 428 -21.75 18.13 20.41
CA VAL A 428 -20.99 17.82 21.63
C VAL A 428 -21.91 17.50 22.80
N LYS A 429 -23.00 18.26 23.00
CA LYS A 429 -23.97 18.02 24.07
C LYS A 429 -24.69 16.67 23.91
N ILE A 430 -25.09 16.33 22.69
CA ILE A 430 -25.73 15.05 22.37
C ILE A 430 -24.75 13.89 22.57
N ALA A 431 -23.51 14.05 22.12
CA ALA A 431 -22.47 13.03 22.30
C ALA A 431 -22.15 12.78 23.78
N LEU A 432 -22.05 13.84 24.59
CA LEU A 432 -21.87 13.75 26.04
C LEU A 432 -23.01 12.97 26.70
N ASN A 433 -24.27 13.33 26.41
CA ASN A 433 -25.43 12.66 27.00
C ASN A 433 -25.49 11.17 26.64
N LEU A 434 -25.25 10.82 25.37
CA LEU A 434 -25.25 9.43 24.91
C LEU A 434 -24.11 8.59 25.53
N LEU A 435 -22.94 9.20 25.74
CA LEU A 435 -21.82 8.53 26.41
C LEU A 435 -22.08 8.32 27.91
N PHE A 436 -22.70 9.29 28.58
CA PHE A 436 -23.08 9.16 29.99
C PHE A 436 -24.17 8.11 30.22
N ASP A 437 -25.14 8.00 29.32
CA ASP A 437 -26.19 6.97 29.40
C ASP A 437 -25.64 5.54 29.27
N LYS A 438 -24.48 5.35 28.61
CA LYS A 438 -23.81 4.04 28.48
C LYS A 438 -23.01 3.63 29.72
N LEU A 439 -22.86 4.53 30.70
CA LEU A 439 -22.18 4.29 31.98
C LEU A 439 -23.15 3.96 33.12
N ARG A 440 -24.44 4.14 32.90
CA ARG A 440 -25.52 3.62 33.74
C ARG A 440 -25.78 2.16 33.38
#